data_AF-A0A6P6WJL9-F1
#
_entry.id   AF-A0A6P6WJL9-F1
#
_cell.length_a   1.000
_cell.length_b   1.000
_cell.length_c   1.000
_cell.angle_alpha   90.00
_cell.angle_beta   90.00
_cell.angle_gamma   90.00
#
_symmetry.space_group_name_H-M   'P 1'
#
loop_
_entity.id
_entity.type
_entity.pdbx_description
1 polymer ?
#
loop_
_entity_poly.entity_id
_entity_poly.type
_entity_poly.pdbx_seq_one_letter_code
_entity_poly.pdbx_strand_id
1 'polypeptide(L)'
;MDVNSSFRISPTQLFIFFLVLFYSEKSNVAADGSPGIDGEALCSGDMSSFLPLPYGKLPNMVCKRLWNTFVLRYSQTEGNVVTIVLSTVYTTGWAGIGFSKDGMMLNSSCMAGWVNVEGHARIKQYYVEGFTPSAVKPDKGELPLTHVPPYVALNGARIYLAFQLKYPVRLKRQPILLAYASAYPQHHHLSLHDDKTTITFDFSSDSAPSPSGTFYRVDDMRKTHGALSVLGWGLFLPYGAIVARYLRHRDPLWYYIHLVIEFLGFILGVAAAVVGLSLSHMLQVDIVGHKTIGIFVLVLSILQVLAFFARPSRDSKNRKYWNWYHSWTGRTAIFLAAVNIILGIHIADAGPGWKISYGFLLGLTLIACIFLETMSRLRGSDDSKFPPSFQMNGS
;
A
#
# COMPACT_ATOMS: atom_id res chain seq x y z
N MET A 1 -7.71 -57.46 -2.78
CA MET A 1 -8.22 -56.25 -3.47
C MET A 1 -7.81 -55.07 -2.60
N ASP A 2 -6.64 -54.53 -2.87
CA ASP A 2 -6.03 -53.42 -2.12
C ASP A 2 -6.49 -52.09 -2.71
N VAL A 3 -7.14 -51.27 -1.88
CA VAL A 3 -7.42 -49.86 -2.18
C VAL A 3 -6.67 -49.03 -1.14
N ASN A 4 -5.40 -48.74 -1.42
CA ASN A 4 -4.64 -47.77 -0.64
C ASN A 4 -3.57 -47.06 -1.48
N SER A 5 -3.98 -46.42 -2.57
CA SER A 5 -3.15 -45.42 -3.25
C SER A 5 -3.41 -44.04 -2.64
N SER A 6 -2.75 -43.75 -1.52
CA SER A 6 -2.70 -42.39 -0.99
C SER A 6 -1.93 -41.50 -1.97
N PHE A 7 -2.60 -40.46 -2.48
CA PHE A 7 -2.02 -39.47 -3.39
C PHE A 7 -0.94 -38.67 -2.63
N ARG A 8 0.33 -39.10 -2.73
CA ARG A 8 1.46 -38.38 -2.15
C ARG A 8 1.91 -37.28 -3.10
N ILE A 9 1.52 -36.03 -2.79
CA ILE A 9 2.09 -34.85 -3.46
C ILE A 9 3.55 -34.71 -3.02
N SER A 10 4.49 -34.79 -3.95
CA SER A 10 5.92 -34.67 -3.62
C SER A 10 6.31 -33.21 -3.31
N PRO A 11 7.36 -32.96 -2.52
CA PRO A 11 7.88 -31.60 -2.28
C PRO A 11 8.21 -30.85 -3.57
N THR A 12 8.65 -31.57 -4.60
CA THR A 12 8.88 -31.06 -5.96
C THR A 12 7.58 -30.67 -6.66
N GLN A 13 6.49 -31.41 -6.50
CA GLN A 13 5.19 -31.07 -7.08
C GLN A 13 4.56 -29.83 -6.41
N LEU A 14 4.71 -29.64 -5.10
CA LEU A 14 4.28 -28.42 -4.41
C LEU A 14 5.14 -27.20 -4.79
N PHE A 15 6.46 -27.38 -4.92
CA PHE A 15 7.36 -26.32 -5.41
C PHE A 15 7.04 -25.91 -6.85
N ILE A 16 6.80 -26.89 -7.73
CA ILE A 16 6.36 -26.64 -9.11
C ILE A 16 4.96 -26.01 -9.13
N PHE A 17 4.03 -26.43 -8.26
CA PHE A 17 2.71 -25.82 -8.15
C PHE A 17 2.78 -24.35 -7.74
N PHE A 18 3.60 -23.99 -6.74
CA PHE A 18 3.78 -22.59 -6.35
C PHE A 18 4.55 -21.78 -7.40
N LEU A 19 5.53 -22.37 -8.11
CA LEU A 19 6.17 -21.74 -9.27
C LEU A 19 5.21 -21.52 -10.44
N VAL A 20 4.32 -22.49 -10.71
CA VAL A 20 3.30 -22.42 -11.77
C VAL A 20 2.22 -21.41 -11.41
N LEU A 21 1.80 -21.30 -10.14
CA LEU A 21 0.93 -20.20 -9.68
C LEU A 21 1.61 -18.84 -9.87
N PHE A 22 2.91 -18.73 -9.55
CA PHE A 22 3.71 -17.51 -9.76
C PHE A 22 3.84 -17.14 -11.25
N TYR A 23 3.81 -18.13 -12.15
CA TYR A 23 3.96 -17.93 -13.60
C TYR A 23 2.61 -17.76 -14.33
N SER A 24 1.55 -18.42 -13.87
CA SER A 24 0.20 -18.44 -14.46
C SER A 24 -0.57 -17.14 -14.26
N GLU A 25 -0.15 -16.29 -13.31
CA GLU A 25 -0.83 -15.03 -12.99
C GLU A 25 -0.53 -13.88 -13.97
N LYS A 26 0.37 -14.09 -14.94
CA LYS A 26 0.51 -13.16 -16.08
C LYS A 26 -0.76 -13.10 -16.95
N SER A 27 -1.73 -13.99 -16.75
CA SER A 27 -2.95 -14.07 -17.53
C SER A 27 -4.18 -14.26 -16.64
N ASN A 28 -5.04 -13.23 -16.62
CA ASN A 28 -6.44 -13.24 -16.16
C ASN A 28 -6.70 -12.87 -14.70
N VAL A 29 -7.09 -11.60 -14.47
CA VAL A 29 -7.96 -11.21 -13.34
C VAL A 29 -9.04 -10.24 -13.83
N ALA A 30 -10.17 -10.81 -14.22
CA ALA A 30 -11.47 -10.13 -14.21
C ALA A 30 -12.13 -10.43 -12.86
N ALA A 31 -12.57 -9.40 -12.15
CA ALA A 31 -13.43 -9.56 -10.99
C ALA A 31 -14.32 -8.34 -10.81
N ASP A 32 -15.54 -8.67 -10.43
CA ASP A 32 -16.80 -7.93 -10.44
C ASP A 32 -16.90 -6.91 -9.29
N GLY A 33 -17.73 -5.89 -9.49
CA GLY A 33 -17.80 -4.68 -8.67
C GLY A 33 -18.78 -4.77 -7.50
N SER A 34 -18.51 -3.96 -6.46
CA SER A 34 -19.49 -3.55 -5.45
C SER A 34 -19.16 -2.12 -4.97
N PRO A 35 -20.15 -1.27 -4.64
CA PRO A 35 -19.97 0.18 -4.66
C PRO A 35 -19.48 0.81 -3.34
N GLY A 36 -18.41 1.60 -3.46
CA GLY A 36 -18.19 2.96 -2.94
C GLY A 36 -18.51 3.32 -1.49
N ILE A 37 -17.46 3.64 -0.70
CA ILE A 37 -17.56 4.49 0.52
C ILE A 37 -16.43 5.57 0.65
N ASP A 38 -15.38 5.59 -0.18
CA ASP A 38 -14.18 6.40 0.15
C ASP A 38 -14.01 7.73 -0.62
N GLY A 39 -14.91 8.06 -1.55
CA GLY A 39 -14.77 9.21 -2.44
C GLY A 39 -15.12 10.57 -1.82
N GLU A 40 -16.05 10.60 -0.86
CA GLU A 40 -16.64 11.86 -0.35
C GLU A 40 -15.72 12.61 0.63
N ALA A 41 -14.90 11.91 1.42
CA ALA A 41 -14.10 12.51 2.49
C ALA A 41 -12.96 13.42 2.01
N LEU A 42 -12.39 13.21 0.82
CA LEU A 42 -11.33 14.09 0.31
C LEU A 42 -11.85 15.36 -0.36
N CYS A 43 -13.13 15.38 -0.75
CA CYS A 43 -13.74 16.47 -1.49
C CYS A 43 -14.52 17.46 -0.60
N SER A 44 -14.75 17.11 0.67
CA SER A 44 -15.57 17.87 1.63
C SER A 44 -14.83 18.96 2.43
N GLY A 45 -13.52 19.16 2.20
CA GLY A 45 -12.74 20.19 2.91
C GLY A 45 -12.99 21.62 2.42
N ASP A 46 -13.26 22.55 3.35
CA ASP A 46 -13.38 23.99 3.08
C ASP A 46 -12.01 24.59 2.73
N MET A 47 -11.92 25.23 1.57
CA MET A 47 -10.69 25.86 1.08
C MET A 47 -10.63 27.36 1.39
N SER A 48 -11.74 27.95 1.85
CA SER A 48 -11.85 29.40 2.04
C SER A 48 -11.01 29.95 3.19
N SER A 49 -10.54 29.07 4.09
CA SER A 49 -9.67 29.43 5.21
C SER A 49 -8.21 29.69 4.80
N PHE A 50 -7.75 29.17 3.65
CA PHE A 50 -6.34 29.26 3.24
C PHE A 50 -6.12 29.59 1.75
N LEU A 51 -7.15 29.54 0.90
CA LEU A 51 -7.09 30.02 -0.48
C LEU A 51 -7.85 31.35 -0.63
N PRO A 52 -7.28 32.35 -1.32
CA PRO A 52 -7.97 33.60 -1.59
C PRO A 52 -9.13 33.38 -2.56
N LEU A 53 -10.07 34.33 -2.61
CA LEU A 53 -11.07 34.36 -3.68
C LEU A 53 -10.39 34.57 -5.04
N PRO A 54 -10.85 33.90 -6.11
CA PRO A 54 -12.03 33.03 -6.18
C PRO A 54 -11.76 31.56 -5.80
N TYR A 55 -10.51 31.18 -5.51
CA TYR A 55 -10.09 29.79 -5.29
C TYR A 55 -10.61 29.17 -3.98
N GLY A 56 -10.89 30.00 -2.97
CA GLY A 56 -11.47 29.53 -1.71
C GLY A 56 -12.94 29.09 -1.81
N LYS A 57 -13.71 29.61 -2.79
CA LYS A 57 -15.14 29.30 -3.00
C LYS A 57 -15.45 29.20 -4.49
N LEU A 58 -15.45 27.98 -5.01
CA LEU A 58 -15.76 27.69 -6.40
C LEU A 58 -17.28 27.47 -6.57
N PRO A 59 -17.97 28.22 -7.44
CA PRO A 59 -19.37 27.97 -7.75
C PRO A 59 -19.50 26.66 -8.53
N ASN A 60 -20.51 25.84 -8.23
CA ASN A 60 -20.76 24.54 -8.90
C ASN A 60 -19.49 23.68 -9.00
N MET A 61 -18.70 23.66 -7.92
CA MET A 61 -17.42 22.96 -7.90
C MET A 61 -17.61 21.45 -8.12
N VAL A 62 -16.89 20.92 -9.10
CA VAL A 62 -16.71 19.49 -9.30
C VAL A 62 -15.37 19.08 -8.68
N CYS A 63 -15.37 18.02 -7.88
CA CYS A 63 -14.17 17.47 -7.25
C CYS A 63 -13.98 16.02 -7.67
N LYS A 64 -12.77 15.69 -8.16
CA LYS A 64 -12.41 14.33 -8.59
C LYS A 64 -11.01 13.97 -8.16
N ARG A 65 -10.83 12.76 -7.61
CA ARG A 65 -9.50 12.16 -7.45
C ARG A 65 -9.00 11.73 -8.84
N LEU A 66 -7.76 12.07 -9.17
CA LEU A 66 -7.19 11.82 -10.49
C LEU A 66 -6.17 10.69 -10.48
N TRP A 67 -5.13 10.78 -9.64
CA TRP A 67 -3.99 9.85 -9.66
C TRP A 67 -3.21 9.95 -8.36
N ASN A 68 -2.82 8.82 -7.76
CA ASN A 68 -2.16 8.79 -6.45
C ASN A 68 -2.94 9.64 -5.42
N THR A 69 -2.32 10.70 -4.92
CA THR A 69 -2.92 11.63 -3.95
C THR A 69 -3.46 12.91 -4.61
N PHE A 70 -3.38 13.02 -5.94
CA PHE A 70 -3.88 14.15 -6.72
C PHE A 70 -5.41 14.18 -6.74
N VAL A 71 -5.94 15.34 -6.38
CA VAL A 71 -7.35 15.69 -6.42
C VAL A 71 -7.49 16.97 -7.23
N LEU A 72 -8.35 16.94 -8.24
CA LEU A 72 -8.70 18.10 -9.03
C LEU A 72 -10.07 18.61 -8.59
N ARG A 73 -10.09 19.85 -8.12
CA ARG A 73 -11.31 20.63 -7.98
C ARG A 73 -11.36 21.65 -9.10
N TYR A 74 -12.49 21.76 -9.77
CA TYR A 74 -12.65 22.79 -10.78
C TYR A 74 -14.08 23.29 -10.85
N SER A 75 -14.24 24.49 -11.39
CA SER A 75 -15.52 25.04 -11.82
C SER A 75 -15.36 25.71 -13.17
N GLN A 76 -16.42 25.72 -13.96
CA GLN A 76 -16.43 26.38 -15.25
C GLN A 76 -17.64 27.29 -15.35
N THR A 77 -17.40 28.57 -15.64
CA THR A 77 -18.47 29.57 -15.80
C THR A 77 -19.03 29.56 -17.22
N GLU A 78 -20.19 30.18 -17.42
CA GLU A 78 -20.77 30.40 -18.76
C GLU A 78 -19.85 31.22 -19.68
N GLY A 79 -19.00 32.09 -19.10
CA GLY A 79 -17.98 32.85 -19.81
C GLY A 79 -16.71 32.05 -20.16
N ASN A 80 -16.77 30.72 -20.15
CA ASN A 80 -15.66 29.79 -20.45
C ASN A 80 -14.42 29.97 -19.55
N VAL A 81 -14.60 30.52 -18.34
CA VAL A 81 -13.53 30.61 -17.34
C VAL A 81 -13.53 29.33 -16.52
N VAL A 82 -12.42 28.60 -16.58
CA VAL A 82 -12.16 27.40 -15.79
C VAL A 82 -11.30 27.79 -14.59
N THR A 83 -11.84 27.64 -13.39
CA THR A 83 -11.08 27.78 -12.14
C THR A 83 -10.62 26.41 -11.72
N ILE A 84 -9.31 26.23 -11.52
CA ILE A 84 -8.69 24.96 -11.18
C ILE A 84 -8.02 25.09 -9.82
N VAL A 85 -8.25 24.10 -8.95
CA VAL A 85 -7.50 23.86 -7.72
C VAL A 85 -7.05 22.41 -7.71
N LEU A 86 -5.77 22.19 -8.04
CA LEU A 86 -5.14 20.89 -7.96
C LEU A 86 -4.51 20.73 -6.57
N SER A 87 -4.74 19.60 -5.90
CA SER A 87 -4.05 19.32 -4.65
C SER A 87 -3.50 17.91 -4.59
N THR A 88 -2.37 17.75 -3.91
CA THR A 88 -1.70 16.45 -3.75
C THR A 88 -0.92 16.43 -2.44
N VAL A 89 -0.57 15.25 -1.93
CA VAL A 89 0.31 15.15 -0.76
C VAL A 89 1.69 15.71 -1.14
N TYR A 90 2.25 16.54 -0.27
CA TYR A 90 3.45 17.33 -0.56
C TYR A 90 4.42 17.32 0.61
N THR A 91 5.66 16.97 0.33
CA THR A 91 6.77 17.04 1.29
C THR A 91 7.76 18.12 0.88
N THR A 92 8.30 18.02 -0.34
CA THR A 92 9.34 18.89 -0.91
C THR A 92 9.24 18.92 -2.43
N GLY A 93 10.05 19.75 -3.08
CA GLY A 93 10.13 19.81 -4.54
C GLY A 93 8.92 20.48 -5.18
N TRP A 94 8.36 19.94 -6.25
CA TRP A 94 7.27 20.58 -7.01
C TRP A 94 6.16 19.59 -7.40
N ALA A 95 4.96 20.12 -7.63
CA ALA A 95 3.84 19.40 -8.25
C ALA A 95 3.31 20.19 -9.43
N GLY A 96 2.72 19.52 -10.42
CA GLY A 96 2.20 20.19 -11.60
C GLY A 96 1.12 19.44 -12.35
N ILE A 97 0.40 20.21 -13.17
CA ILE A 97 -0.60 19.74 -14.13
C ILE A 97 -0.30 20.32 -15.52
N GLY A 98 -0.18 19.45 -16.51
CA GLY A 98 -0.03 19.79 -17.92
C GLY A 98 -1.31 19.61 -18.71
N PHE A 99 -1.44 20.37 -19.79
CA PHE A 99 -2.52 20.29 -20.77
C PHE A 99 -1.88 19.99 -22.11
N SER A 100 -2.19 18.82 -22.64
CA SER A 100 -1.58 18.31 -23.87
C SER A 100 -2.63 18.15 -24.97
N LYS A 101 -2.23 18.37 -26.21
CA LYS A 101 -3.09 18.19 -27.38
C LYS A 101 -3.25 16.71 -27.74
N ASP A 102 -2.23 15.90 -27.48
CA ASP A 102 -2.13 14.50 -27.89
C ASP A 102 -1.93 13.53 -26.71
N GLY A 103 -1.85 14.05 -25.47
CA GLY A 103 -1.54 13.28 -24.27
C GLY A 103 -0.04 13.06 -24.05
N MET A 104 0.82 13.61 -24.90
CA MET A 104 2.27 13.55 -24.73
C MET A 104 2.80 14.81 -24.02
N MET A 105 3.96 14.66 -23.38
CA MET A 105 4.61 15.74 -22.63
C MET A 105 5.19 16.81 -23.57
N LEU A 106 5.75 16.39 -24.70
CA LEU A 106 6.36 17.30 -25.67
C LEU A 106 5.29 18.22 -26.28
N ASN A 107 5.62 19.49 -26.49
CA ASN A 107 4.72 20.52 -27.02
C ASN A 107 3.47 20.78 -26.16
N SER A 108 3.51 20.39 -24.88
CA SER A 108 2.45 20.68 -23.92
C SER A 108 2.76 21.95 -23.10
N SER A 109 1.71 22.52 -22.51
CA SER A 109 1.86 23.62 -21.54
C SER A 109 1.41 23.16 -20.17
N CYS A 110 2.09 23.56 -19.11
CA CYS A 110 1.77 23.12 -17.75
C CYS A 110 1.85 24.24 -16.73
N MET A 111 1.15 24.05 -15.61
CA MET A 111 1.31 24.82 -14.39
C MET A 111 2.05 23.95 -13.39
N ALA A 112 3.15 24.47 -12.83
CA ALA A 112 3.86 23.80 -11.75
C ALA A 112 4.08 24.78 -10.59
N GLY A 113 3.92 24.27 -9.38
CA GLY A 113 4.10 25.06 -8.17
C GLY A 113 4.79 24.29 -7.04
N TRP A 114 5.42 25.06 -6.17
CA TRP A 114 6.22 24.58 -5.05
C TRP A 114 6.29 25.64 -3.96
N VAL A 115 6.75 25.24 -2.78
CA VAL A 115 7.19 26.15 -1.73
C VAL A 115 8.69 25.96 -1.57
N ASN A 116 9.48 27.02 -1.71
CA ASN A 116 10.94 26.90 -1.60
C ASN A 116 11.38 26.64 -0.14
N VAL A 117 12.68 26.41 0.07
CA VAL A 117 13.25 26.17 1.41
C VAL A 117 13.07 27.34 2.39
N GLU A 118 12.83 28.55 1.88
CA GLU A 118 12.56 29.76 2.68
C GLU A 118 11.07 29.91 3.03
N GLY A 119 10.21 29.01 2.58
CA GLY A 119 8.76 29.10 2.78
C GLY A 119 8.03 29.97 1.73
N HIS A 120 8.72 30.48 0.72
CA HIS A 120 8.12 31.27 -0.35
C HIS A 120 7.43 30.36 -1.37
N ALA A 121 6.11 30.53 -1.50
CA ALA A 121 5.29 29.85 -2.49
C ALA A 121 5.57 30.40 -3.90
N ARG A 122 5.69 29.50 -4.89
CA ARG A 122 5.98 29.80 -6.29
C ARG A 122 5.08 28.96 -7.18
N ILE A 123 4.57 29.57 -8.24
CA ILE A 123 3.82 28.89 -9.31
C ILE A 123 4.07 29.59 -10.61
N LYS A 124 4.31 28.81 -11.65
CA LYS A 124 4.62 29.31 -13.00
C LYS A 124 3.96 28.44 -14.05
N GLN A 125 3.69 29.06 -15.18
CA GLN A 125 3.42 28.36 -16.43
C GLN A 125 4.74 27.93 -17.06
N TYR A 126 4.74 26.76 -17.70
CA TYR A 126 5.85 26.27 -18.49
C TYR A 126 5.40 25.76 -19.85
N TYR A 127 6.29 25.87 -20.83
CA TYR A 127 6.17 25.22 -22.13
C TYR A 127 7.23 24.12 -22.25
N VAL A 128 6.83 22.94 -22.72
CA VAL A 128 7.73 21.78 -22.83
C VAL A 128 8.21 21.62 -24.27
N GLU A 129 9.42 22.11 -24.56
CA GLU A 129 10.07 21.98 -25.87
C GLU A 129 10.89 20.68 -26.00
N GLY A 130 11.10 19.96 -24.90
CA GLY A 130 11.91 18.75 -24.85
C GLY A 130 11.90 18.08 -23.48
N PHE A 131 12.68 17.01 -23.34
CA PHE A 131 12.69 16.15 -22.13
C PHE A 131 13.76 16.52 -21.10
N THR A 132 14.58 17.55 -21.36
CA THR A 132 15.58 18.04 -20.41
C THR A 132 15.02 19.21 -19.57
N PRO A 133 15.48 19.42 -18.33
CA PRO A 133 15.09 20.59 -17.51
C PRO A 133 15.24 21.94 -18.22
N SER A 134 16.29 22.08 -19.05
CA SER A 134 16.54 23.28 -19.83
C SER A 134 15.55 23.50 -20.98
N ALA A 135 14.90 22.45 -21.47
CA ALA A 135 13.88 22.50 -22.52
C ALA A 135 12.46 22.71 -21.96
N VAL A 136 12.30 22.70 -20.63
CA VAL A 136 11.06 23.10 -19.96
C VAL A 136 11.18 24.59 -19.61
N LYS A 137 10.56 25.45 -20.43
CA LYS A 137 10.77 26.90 -20.38
C LYS A 137 9.80 27.56 -19.39
N PRO A 138 10.29 28.17 -18.30
CA PRO A 138 9.43 28.93 -17.38
C PRO A 138 8.84 30.16 -18.07
N ASP A 139 7.67 30.56 -17.59
CA ASP A 139 6.92 31.76 -18.03
C ASP A 139 6.57 31.76 -19.53
N LYS A 140 6.59 30.58 -20.16
CA LYS A 140 6.12 30.33 -21.52
C LYS A 140 4.97 29.32 -21.50
N GLY A 141 4.16 29.30 -22.55
CA GLY A 141 3.10 28.30 -22.74
C GLY A 141 1.87 28.88 -23.43
N GLU A 142 0.94 28.00 -23.75
CA GLU A 142 -0.30 28.28 -24.46
C GLU A 142 -1.53 28.29 -23.52
N LEU A 143 -1.36 28.11 -22.21
CA LEU A 143 -2.50 28.16 -21.28
C LEU A 143 -3.01 29.61 -21.19
N PRO A 144 -4.31 29.84 -21.45
CA PRO A 144 -4.86 31.20 -21.48
C PRO A 144 -5.18 31.68 -20.06
N LEU A 145 -4.14 32.01 -19.29
CA LEU A 145 -4.29 32.51 -17.92
C LEU A 145 -5.10 33.83 -17.88
N THR A 146 -5.95 33.97 -16.86
CA THR A 146 -6.67 35.23 -16.62
C THR A 146 -5.78 36.25 -15.90
N HIS A 147 -6.31 37.46 -15.67
CA HIS A 147 -5.64 38.47 -14.84
C HIS A 147 -5.61 38.14 -13.34
N VAL A 148 -6.34 37.11 -12.90
CA VAL A 148 -6.32 36.66 -11.51
C VAL A 148 -5.03 35.87 -11.27
N PRO A 149 -4.16 36.31 -10.34
CA PRO A 149 -2.86 35.68 -10.16
C PRO A 149 -3.01 34.24 -9.64
N PRO A 150 -2.26 33.27 -10.20
CA PRO A 150 -2.15 31.93 -9.64
C PRO A 150 -1.67 31.95 -8.19
N TYR A 151 -2.12 30.99 -7.39
CA TYR A 151 -1.84 30.91 -5.97
C TYR A 151 -1.38 29.51 -5.56
N VAL A 152 -0.49 29.45 -4.57
CA VAL A 152 -0.05 28.20 -3.95
C VAL A 152 -0.18 28.30 -2.44
N ALA A 153 -0.74 27.26 -1.85
CA ALA A 153 -0.87 27.15 -0.41
C ALA A 153 -0.51 25.75 0.06
N LEU A 154 -0.09 25.65 1.32
CA LEU A 154 -0.02 24.41 2.06
C LEU A 154 -1.17 24.36 3.06
N ASN A 155 -1.81 23.21 3.17
CA ASN A 155 -2.75 22.93 4.25
C ASN A 155 -2.57 21.48 4.70
N GLY A 156 -2.15 21.29 5.94
CA GLY A 156 -1.68 19.99 6.43
C GLY A 156 -0.52 19.46 5.57
N ALA A 157 -0.58 18.18 5.19
CA ALA A 157 0.43 17.51 4.36
C ALA A 157 0.21 17.68 2.84
N ARG A 158 -0.55 18.70 2.41
CA ARG A 158 -0.94 18.89 1.00
C ARG A 158 -0.55 20.25 0.47
N ILE A 159 -0.12 20.26 -0.80
CA ILE A 159 0.01 21.47 -1.61
C ILE A 159 -1.25 21.68 -2.43
N TYR A 160 -1.63 22.93 -2.63
CA TYR A 160 -2.74 23.37 -3.47
C TYR A 160 -2.20 24.33 -4.52
N LEU A 161 -2.43 24.02 -5.79
CA LEU A 161 -2.10 24.86 -6.94
C LEU A 161 -3.41 25.39 -7.52
N ALA A 162 -3.60 26.70 -7.44
CA ALA A 162 -4.84 27.34 -7.86
C ALA A 162 -4.57 28.36 -8.98
N PHE A 163 -5.35 28.29 -10.06
CA PHE A 163 -5.22 29.20 -11.20
C PHE A 163 -6.52 29.24 -12.02
N GLN A 164 -6.67 30.25 -12.87
CA GLN A 164 -7.80 30.39 -13.79
C GLN A 164 -7.35 30.42 -15.24
N LEU A 165 -8.12 29.74 -16.10
CA LEU A 165 -7.94 29.72 -17.55
C LEU A 165 -9.20 30.24 -18.23
N LYS A 166 -9.07 31.13 -19.22
CA LYS A 166 -10.18 31.61 -20.05
C LYS A 166 -10.02 31.14 -21.48
N TYR A 167 -10.76 30.10 -21.84
CA TYR A 167 -10.75 29.58 -23.20
C TYR A 167 -11.76 30.33 -24.10
N PRO A 168 -11.54 30.37 -25.43
CA PRO A 168 -12.52 30.92 -26.36
C PRO A 168 -13.81 30.09 -26.39
N VAL A 169 -13.71 28.79 -26.13
CA VAL A 169 -14.82 27.84 -26.07
C VAL A 169 -14.79 27.06 -24.78
N ARG A 170 -15.93 26.47 -24.40
CA ARG A 170 -16.04 25.64 -23.21
C ARG A 170 -15.08 24.45 -23.30
N LEU A 171 -14.18 24.34 -22.33
CA LEU A 171 -13.27 23.19 -22.20
C LEU A 171 -14.09 21.92 -21.96
N LYS A 172 -13.87 20.89 -22.79
CA LYS A 172 -14.54 19.59 -22.72
C LYS A 172 -13.53 18.49 -22.39
N ARG A 173 -13.32 17.53 -23.28
CA ARG A 173 -12.29 16.49 -23.13
C ARG A 173 -10.91 17.08 -23.37
N GLN A 174 -10.00 16.85 -22.45
CA GLN A 174 -8.67 17.41 -22.44
C GLN A 174 -7.68 16.38 -21.86
N PRO A 175 -6.67 15.94 -22.62
CA PRO A 175 -5.53 15.22 -22.06
C PRO A 175 -4.80 16.09 -21.03
N ILE A 176 -4.78 15.63 -19.79
CA ILE A 176 -4.04 16.25 -18.70
C ILE A 176 -2.86 15.38 -18.30
N LEU A 177 -1.75 16.02 -17.98
CA LEU A 177 -0.53 15.40 -17.48
C LEU A 177 -0.42 15.74 -16.00
N LEU A 178 -0.05 14.79 -15.16
CA LEU A 178 0.21 15.06 -13.74
C LEU A 178 1.62 14.59 -13.42
N ALA A 179 2.35 15.38 -12.64
CA ALA A 179 3.71 15.03 -12.25
C ALA A 179 4.08 15.72 -10.93
N TYR A 180 5.03 15.13 -10.22
CA TYR A 180 5.69 15.75 -9.08
C TYR A 180 7.16 15.33 -9.01
N ALA A 181 7.96 16.08 -8.27
CA ALA A 181 9.33 15.72 -7.91
C ALA A 181 9.61 16.15 -6.47
N SER A 182 10.47 15.42 -5.76
CA SER A 182 10.96 15.80 -4.43
C SER A 182 12.11 16.80 -4.50
N ALA A 183 12.83 16.86 -5.62
CA ALA A 183 13.91 17.81 -5.83
C ALA A 183 13.38 19.22 -6.13
N TYR A 184 13.91 20.23 -5.45
CA TYR A 184 13.53 21.63 -5.67
C TYR A 184 13.91 22.13 -7.06
N PRO A 185 13.04 22.94 -7.69
CA PRO A 185 13.42 23.70 -8.89
C PRO A 185 14.60 24.63 -8.61
N GLN A 186 15.54 24.72 -9.55
CA GLN A 186 16.72 25.59 -9.48
C GLN A 186 16.58 26.71 -10.51
N HIS A 187 16.67 27.97 -10.10
CA HIS A 187 16.45 29.14 -10.98
C HIS A 187 15.16 29.05 -11.81
N HIS A 188 14.07 28.56 -11.19
CA HIS A 188 12.79 28.25 -11.85
C HIS A 188 12.82 27.13 -12.89
N HIS A 189 13.93 26.43 -13.10
CA HIS A 189 13.94 25.20 -13.90
C HIS A 189 13.47 24.03 -13.06
N LEU A 190 12.42 23.34 -13.54
CA LEU A 190 11.90 22.15 -12.89
C LEU A 190 12.94 21.03 -12.95
N SER A 191 13.12 20.35 -11.82
CA SER A 191 13.84 19.09 -11.76
C SER A 191 13.09 18.01 -12.54
N LEU A 192 13.78 16.91 -12.86
CA LEU A 192 13.11 15.73 -13.43
C LEU A 192 12.02 15.26 -12.44
N HIS A 193 10.82 14.96 -12.95
CA HIS A 193 9.74 14.41 -12.15
C HIS A 193 10.16 13.04 -11.56
N ASP A 194 9.77 12.78 -10.31
CA ASP A 194 9.96 11.47 -9.69
C ASP A 194 8.95 10.47 -10.27
N ASP A 195 7.72 10.94 -10.51
CA ASP A 195 6.65 10.14 -11.09
C ASP A 195 5.72 11.03 -11.93
N LYS A 196 5.02 10.42 -12.89
CA LYS A 196 4.13 11.11 -13.83
C LYS A 196 3.02 10.20 -14.37
N THR A 197 1.91 10.81 -14.79
CA THR A 197 0.86 10.12 -15.54
C THR A 197 0.19 11.02 -16.56
N THR A 198 -0.58 10.40 -17.45
CA THR A 198 -1.45 11.07 -18.43
C THR A 198 -2.87 10.52 -18.31
N ILE A 199 -3.85 11.42 -18.25
CA ILE A 199 -5.26 11.07 -18.16
C ILE A 199 -6.05 11.94 -19.14
N THR A 200 -6.98 11.36 -19.90
CA THR A 200 -7.97 12.16 -20.63
C THR A 200 -9.10 12.53 -19.69
N PHE A 201 -9.24 13.82 -19.37
CA PHE A 201 -10.25 14.31 -18.44
C PHE A 201 -11.39 15.04 -19.17
N ASP A 202 -12.63 14.81 -18.75
CA ASP A 202 -13.81 15.50 -19.28
C ASP A 202 -14.29 16.60 -18.33
N PHE A 203 -14.14 17.85 -18.77
CA PHE A 203 -14.58 19.05 -18.07
C PHE A 203 -16.06 19.41 -18.30
N SER A 204 -16.79 18.66 -19.15
CA SER A 204 -18.17 18.99 -19.54
C SER A 204 -19.27 18.42 -18.63
N SER A 205 -18.94 17.53 -17.70
CA SER A 205 -19.93 16.76 -16.94
C SER A 205 -20.40 17.48 -15.67
N ASP A 206 -21.72 17.75 -15.57
CA ASP A 206 -22.46 18.07 -14.32
C ASP A 206 -22.81 16.80 -13.52
N SER A 207 -22.15 15.69 -13.81
CA SER A 207 -22.39 14.39 -13.19
C SER A 207 -21.04 13.75 -12.90
N ALA A 208 -20.89 13.24 -11.68
CA ALA A 208 -19.73 12.45 -11.28
C ALA A 208 -19.49 11.36 -12.34
N PRO A 209 -18.33 11.33 -13.02
CA PRO A 209 -17.98 10.15 -13.78
C PRO A 209 -17.67 9.06 -12.77
N SER A 210 -18.28 7.89 -12.95
CA SER A 210 -17.80 6.65 -12.38
C SER A 210 -16.28 6.60 -12.55
N PRO A 211 -15.49 6.50 -11.46
CA PRO A 211 -14.06 6.39 -11.56
C PRO A 211 -13.71 5.31 -12.57
N SER A 212 -12.79 5.64 -13.49
CA SER A 212 -12.28 4.67 -14.44
C SER A 212 -11.95 3.40 -13.68
N GLY A 213 -12.46 2.25 -14.11
CA GLY A 213 -12.41 0.99 -13.34
C GLY A 213 -11.01 0.66 -12.78
N THR A 214 -9.95 1.13 -13.42
CA THR A 214 -8.56 1.04 -12.96
C THR A 214 -8.28 1.69 -11.59
N PHE A 215 -8.88 2.85 -11.25
CA PHE A 215 -8.60 3.53 -9.96
C PHE A 215 -9.34 2.88 -8.78
N TYR A 216 -10.60 2.46 -8.95
CA TYR A 216 -11.26 1.61 -7.96
C TYR A 216 -10.48 0.33 -7.71
N ARG A 217 -10.03 -0.32 -8.79
CA ARG A 217 -9.22 -1.54 -8.70
C ARG A 217 -7.94 -1.36 -7.89
N VAL A 218 -7.22 -0.24 -8.03
CA VAL A 218 -5.97 -0.02 -7.27
C VAL A 218 -6.23 0.21 -5.79
N ASP A 219 -7.22 1.03 -5.42
CA ASP A 219 -7.56 1.26 -4.00
C ASP A 219 -8.14 -0.01 -3.35
N ASP A 220 -8.96 -0.77 -4.06
CA ASP A 220 -9.47 -2.07 -3.60
C ASP A 220 -8.34 -3.10 -3.45
N MET A 221 -7.40 -3.16 -4.39
CA MET A 221 -6.24 -4.04 -4.28
C MET A 221 -5.31 -3.66 -3.12
N ARG A 222 -5.16 -2.36 -2.81
CA ARG A 222 -4.44 -1.91 -1.60
C ARG A 222 -5.12 -2.40 -0.34
N LYS A 223 -6.45 -2.23 -0.24
CA LYS A 223 -7.23 -2.71 0.90
C LYS A 223 -7.17 -4.23 1.03
N THR A 224 -7.32 -4.96 -0.08
CA THR A 224 -7.23 -6.42 -0.12
C THR A 224 -5.84 -6.92 0.27
N HIS A 225 -4.76 -6.32 -0.26
CA HIS A 225 -3.40 -6.63 0.15
C HIS A 225 -3.19 -6.41 1.66
N GLY A 226 -3.63 -5.28 2.18
CA GLY A 226 -3.55 -4.95 3.61
C GLY A 226 -4.35 -5.93 4.48
N ALA A 227 -5.59 -6.24 4.11
CA ALA A 227 -6.47 -7.16 4.84
C ALA A 227 -5.90 -8.58 4.87
N LEU A 228 -5.50 -9.12 3.71
CA LEU A 228 -4.87 -10.44 3.61
C LEU A 228 -3.56 -10.48 4.41
N SER A 229 -2.78 -9.41 4.38
CA SER A 229 -1.53 -9.32 5.15
C SER A 229 -1.79 -9.35 6.66
N VAL A 230 -2.75 -8.58 7.16
CA VAL A 230 -3.11 -8.58 8.59
C VAL A 230 -3.69 -9.92 9.01
N LEU A 231 -4.56 -10.53 8.21
CA LEU A 231 -5.15 -11.84 8.54
C LEU A 231 -4.10 -12.95 8.53
N GLY A 232 -3.33 -13.09 7.45
CA GLY A 232 -2.31 -14.15 7.34
C GLY A 232 -1.17 -13.93 8.31
N TRP A 233 -0.46 -12.81 8.17
CA TRP A 233 0.79 -12.53 8.87
C TRP A 233 0.61 -11.90 10.25
N GLY A 234 -0.46 -11.13 10.46
CA GLY A 234 -0.73 -10.46 11.72
C GLY A 234 -1.58 -11.26 12.72
N LEU A 235 -2.37 -12.23 12.25
CA LEU A 235 -3.30 -13.00 13.08
C LEU A 235 -3.00 -14.50 13.04
N PHE A 236 -3.18 -15.18 11.91
CA PHE A 236 -3.10 -16.65 11.88
C PHE A 236 -1.70 -17.16 12.23
N LEU A 237 -0.64 -16.71 11.55
CA LEU A 237 0.73 -17.21 11.80
C LEU A 237 1.21 -16.96 13.26
N PRO A 238 1.03 -15.77 13.86
CA PRO A 238 1.37 -15.56 15.27
C PRO A 238 0.59 -16.49 16.21
N TYR A 239 -0.72 -16.70 15.98
CA TYR A 239 -1.54 -17.56 16.84
C TYR A 239 -1.19 -19.04 16.67
N GLY A 240 -0.82 -19.48 15.47
CA GLY A 240 -0.27 -20.82 15.22
C GLY A 240 0.98 -21.08 16.05
N ALA A 241 1.88 -20.09 16.13
CA ALA A 241 3.09 -20.16 16.95
C ALA A 241 2.78 -20.16 18.46
N ILE A 242 1.79 -19.39 18.92
CA ILE A 242 1.30 -19.38 20.31
C ILE A 242 0.79 -20.78 20.70
N VAL A 243 -0.02 -21.42 19.85
CA VAL A 243 -0.51 -22.80 20.06
C VAL A 243 0.67 -23.77 20.20
N ALA A 244 1.64 -23.74 19.29
CA ALA A 244 2.81 -24.63 19.33
C ALA A 244 3.74 -24.41 20.53
N ARG A 245 3.68 -23.23 21.16
CA ARG A 245 4.43 -22.92 22.38
C ARG A 245 3.71 -23.39 23.63
N TYR A 246 2.45 -23.01 23.82
CA TYR A 246 1.76 -23.13 25.11
C TYR A 246 0.85 -24.36 25.22
N LEU A 247 0.39 -24.94 24.10
CA LEU A 247 -0.52 -26.09 24.12
C LEU A 247 0.18 -27.44 23.96
N ARG A 248 1.52 -27.52 24.03
CA ARG A 248 2.29 -28.77 23.86
C ARG A 248 1.86 -29.94 24.74
N HIS A 249 1.28 -29.65 25.91
CA HIS A 249 0.78 -30.66 26.84
C HIS A 249 -0.47 -31.41 26.31
N ARG A 250 -1.11 -30.93 25.24
CA ARG A 250 -2.24 -31.56 24.55
C ARG A 250 -1.77 -32.32 23.30
N ASP A 251 -0.82 -33.23 23.43
CA ASP A 251 -0.37 -34.06 22.28
C ASP A 251 -1.46 -35.11 21.95
N PRO A 252 -1.79 -35.35 20.66
CA PRO A 252 -1.26 -34.73 19.44
C PRO A 252 -2.06 -33.49 18.96
N LEU A 253 -3.10 -33.07 19.67
CA LEU A 253 -4.02 -32.00 19.27
C LEU A 253 -3.31 -30.68 18.94
N TRP A 254 -2.35 -30.25 19.77
CA TRP A 254 -1.61 -28.99 19.54
C TRP A 254 -0.92 -28.97 18.17
N TYR A 255 -0.44 -30.13 17.72
CA TYR A 255 0.31 -30.25 16.48
C TYR A 255 -0.61 -30.06 15.28
N TYR A 256 -1.80 -30.65 15.31
CA TYR A 256 -2.80 -30.48 14.26
C TYR A 256 -3.35 -29.05 14.21
N ILE A 257 -3.66 -28.45 15.37
CA ILE A 257 -4.13 -27.06 15.42
C ILE A 257 -3.06 -26.10 14.89
N HIS A 258 -1.80 -26.25 15.34
CA HIS A 258 -0.68 -25.47 14.81
C HIS A 258 -0.57 -25.62 13.30
N LEU A 259 -0.55 -26.86 12.79
CA LEU A 259 -0.44 -27.14 11.36
C LEU A 259 -1.55 -26.44 10.56
N VAL A 260 -2.81 -26.62 10.94
CA VAL A 260 -3.96 -26.05 10.21
C VAL A 260 -3.91 -24.53 10.20
N ILE A 261 -3.64 -23.91 11.35
CA ILE A 261 -3.56 -22.45 11.47
C ILE A 261 -2.39 -21.89 10.64
N GLU A 262 -1.22 -22.52 10.68
CA GLU A 262 -0.04 -22.06 9.95
C GLU A 262 -0.22 -22.20 8.44
N PHE A 263 -0.79 -23.30 7.95
CA PHE A 263 -1.08 -23.45 6.52
C PHE A 263 -2.13 -22.45 6.03
N LEU A 264 -3.17 -22.19 6.81
CA LEU A 264 -4.16 -21.16 6.48
C LEU A 264 -3.52 -19.77 6.42
N GLY A 265 -2.71 -19.43 7.43
CA GLY A 265 -1.97 -18.16 7.47
C GLY A 265 -1.00 -18.02 6.30
N PHE A 266 -0.31 -19.10 5.93
CA PHE A 266 0.62 -19.12 4.80
C PHE A 266 -0.09 -18.90 3.46
N ILE A 267 -1.24 -19.55 3.23
CA ILE A 267 -2.03 -19.36 1.99
C ILE A 267 -2.49 -17.91 1.86
N LEU A 268 -3.04 -17.32 2.93
CA LEU A 268 -3.43 -15.92 2.96
C LEU A 268 -2.22 -14.99 2.75
N GLY A 269 -1.08 -15.34 3.33
CA GLY A 269 0.17 -14.60 3.17
C GLY A 269 0.74 -14.62 1.75
N VAL A 270 0.65 -15.76 1.06
CA VAL A 270 1.00 -15.89 -0.38
C VAL A 270 0.05 -15.06 -1.23
N ALA A 271 -1.26 -15.15 -0.99
CA ALA A 271 -2.25 -14.32 -1.69
C ALA A 271 -1.99 -12.82 -1.46
N ALA A 272 -1.63 -12.41 -0.26
CA ALA A 272 -1.22 -11.04 0.03
C ALA A 272 0.01 -10.63 -0.79
N ALA A 273 1.06 -11.45 -0.82
CA ALA A 273 2.29 -11.17 -1.58
C ALA A 273 2.01 -11.03 -3.08
N VAL A 274 1.16 -11.91 -3.61
CA VAL A 274 0.68 -11.88 -5.00
C VAL A 274 0.00 -10.55 -5.33
N VAL A 275 -0.99 -10.13 -4.53
CA VAL A 275 -1.68 -8.84 -4.74
C VAL A 275 -0.69 -7.68 -4.61
N GLY A 276 0.26 -7.76 -3.67
CA GLY A 276 1.31 -6.75 -3.47
C GLY A 276 2.27 -6.62 -4.66
N LEU A 277 2.66 -7.74 -5.28
CA LEU A 277 3.50 -7.73 -6.49
C LEU A 277 2.74 -7.16 -7.69
N SER A 278 1.47 -7.53 -7.86
CA SER A 278 0.60 -6.94 -8.89
C SER A 278 0.45 -5.43 -8.69
N LEU A 279 0.27 -4.98 -7.45
CA LEU A 279 0.22 -3.56 -7.09
C LEU A 279 1.53 -2.84 -7.41
N SER A 280 2.69 -3.44 -7.12
CA SER A 280 4.01 -2.89 -7.48
C SER A 280 4.17 -2.73 -8.99
N HIS A 281 3.71 -3.70 -9.77
CA HIS A 281 3.76 -3.63 -11.23
C HIS A 281 2.83 -2.55 -11.81
N MET A 282 1.64 -2.37 -11.23
CA MET A 282 0.69 -1.35 -11.69
C MET A 282 1.10 0.07 -11.29
N LEU A 283 1.63 0.25 -10.08
CA LEU A 283 2.00 1.57 -9.59
C LEU A 283 3.33 2.06 -10.16
N GLN A 284 4.21 1.18 -10.65
CA GLN A 284 5.58 1.52 -11.11
C GLN A 284 6.43 2.26 -10.05
N VAL A 285 5.97 2.33 -8.80
CA VAL A 285 6.70 2.91 -7.66
C VAL A 285 7.52 1.80 -6.99
N ASP A 286 8.83 2.01 -6.88
CA ASP A 286 9.70 1.08 -6.18
C ASP A 286 9.76 1.41 -4.68
N ILE A 287 8.85 0.80 -3.93
CA ILE A 287 8.83 0.87 -2.46
C ILE A 287 9.82 -0.16 -1.91
N VAL A 288 11.11 0.10 -2.13
CA VAL A 288 12.20 -0.88 -1.97
C VAL A 288 12.18 -1.53 -0.58
N GLY A 289 12.02 -0.75 0.49
CA GLY A 289 12.06 -1.27 1.87
C GLY A 289 10.96 -2.29 2.19
N HIS A 290 9.69 -1.91 2.01
CA HIS A 290 8.54 -2.77 2.31
C HIS A 290 8.51 -4.03 1.44
N LYS A 291 8.80 -3.86 0.14
CA LYS A 291 8.86 -4.97 -0.82
C LYS A 291 9.98 -5.95 -0.48
N THR A 292 11.18 -5.46 -0.17
CA THR A 292 12.33 -6.31 0.16
C THR A 292 12.08 -7.11 1.43
N ILE A 293 11.58 -6.46 2.49
CA ILE A 293 11.23 -7.15 3.74
C ILE A 293 10.12 -8.17 3.50
N GLY A 294 9.08 -7.82 2.74
CA GLY A 294 7.98 -8.72 2.41
C GLY A 294 8.42 -9.97 1.65
N ILE A 295 9.26 -9.83 0.63
CA ILE A 295 9.83 -10.95 -0.12
C ILE A 295 10.70 -11.81 0.81
N PHE A 296 11.54 -11.20 1.64
CA PHE A 296 12.38 -11.93 2.58
C PHE A 296 11.54 -12.75 3.58
N VAL A 297 10.47 -12.17 4.14
CA VAL A 297 9.51 -12.88 5.01
C VAL A 297 8.86 -14.05 4.28
N LEU A 298 8.45 -13.88 3.03
CA LEU A 298 7.87 -14.95 2.22
C LEU A 298 8.87 -16.11 2.02
N VAL A 299 10.14 -15.80 1.73
CA VAL A 299 11.20 -16.81 1.61
C VAL A 299 11.39 -17.56 2.93
N LEU A 300 11.46 -16.86 4.07
CA LEU A 300 11.55 -17.52 5.38
C LEU A 300 10.38 -18.46 5.64
N SER A 301 9.15 -18.11 5.23
CA SER A 301 7.98 -18.98 5.39
C SER A 301 7.96 -20.18 4.45
N ILE A 302 8.43 -20.02 3.21
CA ILE A 302 8.63 -21.19 2.33
C ILE A 302 9.63 -22.15 2.98
N LEU A 303 10.72 -21.62 3.55
CA LEU A 303 11.69 -22.41 4.30
C LEU A 303 11.06 -23.12 5.52
N GLN A 304 10.04 -22.54 6.16
CA GLN A 304 9.26 -23.22 7.22
C GLN A 304 8.43 -24.39 6.69
N VAL A 305 7.75 -24.21 5.55
CA VAL A 305 6.98 -25.28 4.91
C VAL A 305 7.90 -26.42 4.46
N LEU A 306 9.09 -26.10 3.93
CA LEU A 306 10.09 -27.12 3.61
C LEU A 306 10.62 -27.83 4.87
N ALA A 307 10.80 -27.09 5.98
CA ALA A 307 11.19 -27.68 7.27
C ALA A 307 10.17 -28.73 7.74
N PHE A 308 8.88 -28.50 7.51
CA PHE A 308 7.83 -29.46 7.84
C PHE A 308 8.01 -30.80 7.10
N PHE A 309 8.33 -30.78 5.80
CA PHE A 309 8.60 -32.02 5.04
C PHE A 309 9.91 -32.68 5.44
N ALA A 310 10.93 -31.89 5.80
CA ALA A 310 12.22 -32.38 6.28
C ALA A 310 12.23 -32.76 7.77
N ARG A 311 11.05 -32.86 8.41
CA ARG A 311 10.91 -33.07 9.85
C ARG A 311 11.48 -34.43 10.28
N PRO A 312 12.57 -34.48 11.09
CA PRO A 312 13.15 -35.73 11.57
C PRO A 312 12.25 -36.45 12.59
N SER A 313 12.42 -37.77 12.71
CA SER A 313 11.80 -38.60 13.75
C SER A 313 12.14 -38.09 15.16
N ARG A 314 11.26 -38.38 16.13
CA ARG A 314 11.41 -37.89 17.52
C ARG A 314 12.74 -38.34 18.16
N ASP A 315 13.24 -39.52 17.78
CA ASP A 315 14.44 -40.14 18.37
C ASP A 315 15.76 -39.75 17.66
N SER A 316 15.69 -38.98 16.58
CA SER A 316 16.87 -38.57 15.82
C SER A 316 17.64 -37.44 16.52
N LYS A 317 18.97 -37.51 16.55
CA LYS A 317 19.85 -36.39 16.98
C LYS A 317 19.59 -35.11 16.17
N ASN A 318 19.20 -35.26 14.90
CA ASN A 318 18.89 -34.15 14.00
C ASN A 318 17.63 -33.37 14.43
N ARG A 319 16.77 -33.97 15.26
CA ARG A 319 15.55 -33.34 15.80
C ARG A 319 15.87 -32.07 16.60
N LYS A 320 16.99 -32.04 17.33
CA LYS A 320 17.42 -30.88 18.12
C LYS A 320 17.74 -29.68 17.23
N TYR A 321 18.56 -29.89 16.20
CA TYR A 321 18.93 -28.84 15.23
C TYR A 321 17.72 -28.35 14.45
N TRP A 322 16.85 -29.28 14.02
CA TRP A 322 15.59 -28.94 13.36
C TRP A 322 14.70 -28.06 14.25
N ASN A 323 14.53 -28.41 15.53
CA ASN A 323 13.73 -27.60 16.46
C ASN A 323 14.30 -26.18 16.64
N TRP A 324 15.63 -26.06 16.73
CA TRP A 324 16.30 -24.76 16.86
C TRP A 324 16.07 -23.90 15.61
N TYR A 325 16.38 -24.47 14.44
CA TYR A 325 16.20 -23.81 13.15
C TYR A 325 14.73 -23.39 12.92
N HIS A 326 13.78 -24.32 13.09
CA HIS A 326 12.36 -24.08 12.88
C HIS A 326 11.84 -22.97 13.81
N SER A 327 12.17 -23.06 15.11
CA SER A 327 11.71 -22.08 16.10
C SER A 327 12.30 -20.68 15.90
N TRP A 328 13.60 -20.55 15.61
CA TRP A 328 14.22 -19.23 15.44
C TRP A 328 13.80 -18.58 14.13
N THR A 329 13.88 -19.32 13.03
CA THR A 329 13.48 -18.82 11.71
C THR A 329 12.01 -18.39 11.70
N GLY A 330 11.13 -19.12 12.40
CA GLY A 330 9.69 -18.79 12.48
C GLY A 330 9.43 -17.51 13.27
N ARG A 331 10.12 -17.33 14.40
CA ARG A 331 10.03 -16.09 15.20
C ARG A 331 10.56 -14.88 14.43
N THR A 332 11.67 -15.04 13.71
CA THR A 332 12.21 -13.98 12.84
C THR A 332 11.22 -13.60 11.76
N ALA A 333 10.59 -14.58 11.10
CA ALA A 333 9.56 -14.32 10.08
C ALA A 333 8.37 -13.54 10.66
N ILE A 334 7.83 -13.95 11.81
CA ILE A 334 6.71 -13.26 12.47
C ILE A 334 7.09 -11.83 12.88
N PHE A 335 8.28 -11.62 13.46
CA PHE A 335 8.75 -10.30 13.86
C PHE A 335 8.88 -9.36 12.65
N LEU A 336 9.55 -9.81 11.60
CA LEU A 336 9.73 -9.02 10.38
C LEU A 336 8.39 -8.76 9.69
N ALA A 337 7.46 -9.71 9.71
CA ALA A 337 6.13 -9.51 9.16
C ALA A 337 5.36 -8.42 9.93
N ALA A 338 5.45 -8.39 11.26
CA ALA A 338 4.81 -7.34 12.07
C ALA A 338 5.38 -5.94 11.74
N VAL A 339 6.71 -5.82 11.65
CA VAL A 339 7.36 -4.58 11.21
C VAL A 339 6.91 -4.19 9.79
N ASN A 340 6.81 -5.16 8.89
CA ASN A 340 6.43 -4.91 7.51
C ASN A 340 4.97 -4.46 7.35
N ILE A 341 4.06 -4.95 8.20
CA ILE A 341 2.66 -4.49 8.24
C ILE A 341 2.60 -3.03 8.70
N ILE A 342 3.33 -2.65 9.75
CA ILE A 342 3.39 -1.26 10.23
C ILE A 342 3.91 -0.34 9.12
N LEU A 343 4.99 -0.78 8.46
CA LEU A 343 5.58 -0.06 7.33
C LEU A 343 4.57 0.09 6.18
N GLY A 344 3.85 -0.98 5.82
CA GLY A 344 2.81 -0.95 4.79
C GLY A 344 1.67 0.01 5.10
N ILE A 345 1.19 0.03 6.36
CA ILE A 345 0.16 0.97 6.84
C ILE A 345 0.64 2.42 6.72
N HIS A 346 1.91 2.69 7.04
CA HIS A 346 2.50 4.02 6.95
C HIS A 346 2.64 4.49 5.49
N ILE A 347 3.17 3.63 4.61
CA ILE A 347 3.37 3.94 3.19
C ILE A 347 2.05 4.13 2.44
N ALA A 348 1.03 3.35 2.80
CA ALA A 348 -0.30 3.49 2.23
C ALA A 348 -1.05 4.75 2.69
N ASP A 349 -0.45 5.54 3.61
CA ASP A 349 -1.12 6.62 4.37
C ASP A 349 -2.52 6.18 4.84
N ALA A 350 -2.61 4.95 5.33
CA ALA A 350 -3.88 4.36 5.67
C ALA A 350 -4.50 5.13 6.84
N GLY A 351 -5.80 5.40 6.73
CA GLY A 351 -6.54 6.17 7.71
C GLY A 351 -6.40 5.64 9.15
N PRO A 352 -6.70 6.45 10.17
CA PRO A 352 -6.43 6.14 11.58
C PRO A 352 -7.02 4.80 12.02
N GLY A 353 -8.14 4.36 11.42
CA GLY A 353 -8.74 3.05 11.68
C GLY A 353 -7.77 1.88 11.49
N TRP A 354 -6.98 1.84 10.42
CA TRP A 354 -6.01 0.75 10.18
C TRP A 354 -4.92 0.70 11.24
N LYS A 355 -4.40 1.88 11.64
CA LYS A 355 -3.38 2.01 12.69
C LYS A 355 -3.93 1.53 14.04
N ILE A 356 -5.13 1.96 14.39
CA ILE A 356 -5.80 1.59 15.65
C ILE A 356 -6.12 0.10 15.67
N SER A 357 -6.73 -0.45 14.62
CA SER A 357 -7.12 -1.85 14.55
C SER A 357 -5.92 -2.80 14.62
N TYR A 358 -4.87 -2.53 13.84
CA TYR A 358 -3.67 -3.36 13.89
C TYR A 358 -2.90 -3.19 15.21
N GLY A 359 -2.81 -1.97 15.74
CA GLY A 359 -2.22 -1.70 17.05
C GLY A 359 -2.93 -2.46 18.18
N PHE A 360 -4.27 -2.50 18.15
CA PHE A 360 -5.06 -3.27 19.10
C PHE A 360 -4.83 -4.79 18.96
N LEU A 361 -4.82 -5.32 17.73
CA LEU A 361 -4.52 -6.74 17.47
C LEU A 361 -3.12 -7.13 17.98
N LEU A 362 -2.11 -6.32 17.67
CA LEU A 362 -0.74 -6.55 18.12
C LEU A 362 -0.65 -6.48 19.65
N GLY A 363 -1.29 -5.48 20.27
CA GLY A 363 -1.36 -5.32 21.72
C GLY A 363 -2.00 -6.52 22.42
N LEU A 364 -3.16 -7.00 21.94
CA LEU A 364 -3.83 -8.20 22.45
C LEU A 364 -2.93 -9.44 22.32
N THR A 365 -2.26 -9.60 21.19
CA THR A 365 -1.35 -10.72 20.95
C THR A 365 -0.18 -10.72 21.93
N LEU A 366 0.42 -9.55 22.19
CA LEU A 366 1.49 -9.38 23.17
C LEU A 366 1.02 -9.65 24.60
N ILE A 367 -0.13 -9.11 24.99
CA ILE A 367 -0.74 -9.36 26.31
C ILE A 367 -1.02 -10.85 26.51
N ALA A 368 -1.61 -11.52 25.52
CA ALA A 368 -1.86 -12.95 25.56
C ALA A 368 -0.55 -13.75 25.72
N CYS A 369 0.51 -13.36 25.01
CA CYS A 369 1.83 -14.01 25.16
C CYS A 369 2.41 -13.82 26.56
N ILE A 370 2.34 -12.62 27.12
CA ILE A 370 2.83 -12.33 28.49
C ILE A 370 2.04 -13.14 29.52
N PHE A 371 0.72 -13.16 29.39
CA PHE A 371 -0.16 -13.92 30.27
C PHE A 371 0.13 -15.43 30.22
N LEU A 372 0.17 -16.01 29.03
CA LEU A 372 0.45 -17.44 28.83
C LEU A 372 1.85 -17.83 29.28
N GLU A 373 2.85 -16.98 29.05
CA GLU A 373 4.22 -17.19 29.54
C GLU A 373 4.26 -17.18 31.07
N THR A 374 3.57 -16.23 31.71
CA THR A 374 3.49 -16.14 33.17
C THR A 374 2.85 -17.40 33.76
N MET A 375 1.70 -17.82 33.22
CA MET A 375 1.04 -19.06 33.63
C MET A 375 1.93 -20.30 33.42
N SER A 376 2.61 -20.38 32.28
CA SER A 376 3.49 -21.51 31.97
C SER A 376 4.65 -21.62 32.97
N ARG A 377 5.18 -20.49 33.45
CA ARG A 377 6.24 -20.48 34.48
C ARG A 377 5.72 -20.84 35.85
N LEU A 378 4.53 -20.35 36.22
CA LEU A 378 3.90 -20.70 37.51
C LEU A 378 3.64 -22.21 37.60
N ARG A 379 3.09 -22.81 36.53
CA ARG A 379 2.87 -24.26 36.47
C ARG A 379 4.16 -25.06 36.59
N GLY A 380 5.24 -24.62 35.91
CA GLY A 380 6.54 -25.28 36.01
C GLY A 380 7.16 -25.21 37.41
N SER A 381 6.91 -24.11 38.14
CA SER A 381 7.33 -23.98 39.55
C SER A 381 6.57 -24.93 40.47
N ASP A 382 5.27 -25.16 40.25
CA ASP A 382 4.49 -26.10 41.07
C ASP A 382 4.86 -27.56 40.80
N ASP A 383 5.10 -27.94 39.53
CA ASP A 383 5.59 -29.29 39.19
C ASP A 383 6.98 -29.57 39.81
N SER A 384 7.82 -28.54 39.99
CA SER A 384 9.14 -28.68 40.64
C SER A 384 9.08 -28.85 42.16
N LYS A 385 7.96 -28.51 42.81
CA LYS A 385 7.78 -28.67 44.26
C LYS A 385 7.41 -30.08 44.68
N PHE A 386 6.96 -30.93 43.74
CA PHE A 386 6.63 -32.32 44.01
C PHE A 386 7.66 -33.23 43.32
N PRO A 387 8.61 -33.84 44.04
CA PRO A 387 9.54 -34.79 43.43
C PRO A 387 8.76 -36.02 42.91
N PRO A 388 9.19 -36.63 41.79
CA PRO A 388 8.55 -37.83 41.27
C PRO A 388 8.59 -38.93 42.34
N SER A 389 7.44 -39.53 42.63
CA SER A 389 7.35 -40.67 43.53
C SER A 389 8.19 -41.81 42.96
N PHE A 390 9.29 -42.11 43.65
CA PHE A 390 10.08 -43.31 43.42
C PHE A 390 9.17 -44.53 43.66
N GLN A 391 8.72 -45.18 42.59
CA GLN A 391 8.17 -46.53 42.71
C GLN A 391 9.35 -47.46 43.00
N MET A 392 9.50 -47.85 44.28
CA MET A 392 10.29 -49.01 44.64
C MET A 392 9.53 -50.25 44.16
N ASN A 393 10.03 -50.91 43.10
CA ASN A 393 9.69 -52.30 42.85
C ASN A 393 10.33 -53.13 43.98
N GLY A 394 9.51 -53.52 44.95
CA GLY A 394 9.85 -54.49 45.97
C GLY A 394 9.53 -55.90 45.48
N SER A 395 10.61 -56.66 45.27
CA SER A 395 10.76 -58.14 45.26
C SER A 395 9.74 -58.99 44.51
#